data_AF-A0AA39DIF1-F1
#
_entry.id   AF-A0AA39DIF1-F1
#
_cell.length_a   1.000
_cell.length_b   1.000
_cell.length_c   1.000
_cell.angle_alpha   90.00
_cell.angle_beta   90.00
_cell.angle_gamma   90.00
#
_symmetry.space_group_name_H-M   'P 1'
#
loop_
_entity.id
_entity.type
_entity.pdbx_description
1 polymer ?
#
loop_
_entity_poly.entity_id
_entity_poly.type
_entity_poly.pdbx_seq_one_letter_code
_entity_poly.pdbx_strand_id
1 'polypeptide(L)'
;MAGKWLPAAELTASGRPVLCPGEIESSLLSSVDLHSEENPNFPNFKSGILILTTHRLLWISDSDPGTATAVAVPLAAINHIFSLKKSIKSMFASPRIRFQVFAAPDGKVDAGGSNLAVITLVLRGKGDHEAFVTKFWEAWRARAWESETSKPGSSSGTGGSGSREGESGWSSNGLRLAGVSGILRKEQEMWESTDKSLQEAFQDLNALMSKAKEMVMLAEKMRQKLLSGPTTQPGANDEEMGSKQEMQDWMLSVGIASPVTKESAGALYHQQLSRQLADFVKTPLEKAGGMINLIDIYCLFNRARGTELISPEDLLQACSIWEKFDVYA
;
A
#
# COMPACT_ATOMS: atom_id res chain seq x y z
N MET A 1 35.40 -3.33 5.65
CA MET A 1 34.89 -1.94 5.79
C MET A 1 33.39 -1.87 6.12
N ALA A 2 32.55 -2.84 5.69
CA ALA A 2 31.11 -2.84 5.96
C ALA A 2 30.73 -2.94 7.47
N GLY A 3 31.45 -3.76 8.24
CA GLY A 3 31.22 -3.99 9.67
C GLY A 3 31.43 -2.79 10.61
N LYS A 4 31.92 -1.66 10.08
CA LYS A 4 32.15 -0.43 10.87
C LYS A 4 30.84 0.31 11.17
N TRP A 5 29.89 0.28 10.24
CA TRP A 5 28.66 1.07 10.32
C TRP A 5 27.43 0.21 10.55
N LEU A 6 27.40 -0.98 9.94
CA LEU A 6 26.33 -1.95 10.12
C LEU A 6 26.91 -3.24 10.71
N PRO A 7 26.22 -3.90 11.64
CA PRO A 7 26.55 -5.26 12.04
C PRO A 7 26.72 -6.17 10.82
N ALA A 8 27.80 -6.96 10.82
CA ALA A 8 27.97 -8.00 9.80
C ALA A 8 26.93 -9.11 10.00
N ALA A 9 26.44 -9.69 8.91
CA ALA A 9 25.56 -10.84 8.96
C ALA A 9 26.31 -12.09 8.48
N GLU A 10 26.05 -13.22 9.13
CA GLU A 10 26.66 -14.50 8.77
C GLU A 10 25.88 -15.14 7.61
N LEU A 11 26.63 -15.70 6.67
CA LEU A 11 26.09 -16.45 5.53
C LEU A 11 26.53 -17.91 5.61
N THR A 12 25.65 -18.80 5.18
CA THR A 12 25.97 -20.20 4.92
C THR A 12 26.88 -20.32 3.69
N ALA A 13 27.49 -21.50 3.48
CA ALA A 13 28.27 -21.79 2.27
C ALA A 13 27.48 -21.60 0.96
N SER A 14 26.14 -21.65 1.03
CA SER A 14 25.24 -21.42 -0.11
C SER A 14 24.91 -19.94 -0.37
N GLY A 15 25.43 -19.01 0.45
CA GLY A 15 25.13 -17.57 0.36
C GLY A 15 23.82 -17.15 1.03
N ARG A 16 23.10 -18.06 1.71
CA ARG A 16 21.89 -17.74 2.49
C ARG A 16 22.24 -17.18 3.87
N PRO A 17 21.49 -16.21 4.42
CA PRO A 17 21.74 -15.69 5.75
C PRO A 17 21.45 -16.73 6.84
N VAL A 18 22.29 -16.76 7.87
CA VAL A 18 22.07 -17.56 9.07
C VAL A 18 21.09 -16.80 9.97
N LEU A 19 19.91 -17.37 10.15
CA LEU A 19 18.85 -16.78 10.97
C LEU A 19 19.01 -17.15 12.45
N CYS A 20 18.68 -16.23 13.34
CA CYS A 20 18.59 -16.49 14.77
C CYS A 20 17.44 -17.48 15.08
N PRO A 21 17.46 -18.17 16.23
CA PRO A 21 16.29 -18.90 16.71
C PRO A 21 15.06 -17.98 16.70
N GLY A 22 13.90 -18.48 16.25
CA GLY A 22 12.67 -17.68 16.17
C GLY A 22 12.65 -16.59 15.07
N GLU A 23 13.76 -16.33 14.37
CA GLU A 23 13.82 -15.37 13.28
C GLU A 23 13.23 -15.98 11.99
N ILE A 24 12.13 -15.40 11.53
CA ILE A 24 11.44 -15.81 10.29
C ILE A 24 11.61 -14.73 9.21
N GLU A 25 11.84 -15.17 7.97
CA GLU A 25 11.84 -14.33 6.77
C GLU A 25 10.41 -13.96 6.34
N SER A 26 10.17 -12.67 6.08
CA SER A 26 8.86 -12.11 5.72
C SER A 26 8.78 -11.67 4.26
N SER A 27 9.87 -11.09 3.73
CA SER A 27 9.92 -10.56 2.37
C SER A 27 11.33 -10.49 1.82
N LEU A 28 11.46 -10.59 0.49
CA LEU A 28 12.72 -10.46 -0.23
C LEU A 28 12.55 -9.50 -1.40
N LEU A 29 13.53 -8.60 -1.60
CA LEU A 29 13.64 -7.72 -2.74
C LEU A 29 15.02 -7.83 -3.39
N SER A 30 15.08 -7.73 -4.71
CA SER A 30 16.32 -7.75 -5.48
C SER A 30 16.73 -6.34 -5.94
N SER A 31 18.01 -6.18 -6.26
CA SER A 31 18.61 -4.95 -6.77
C SER A 31 18.26 -3.72 -5.91
N VAL A 32 18.53 -3.84 -4.61
CA VAL A 32 18.35 -2.76 -3.63
C VAL A 32 19.68 -2.12 -3.29
N ASP A 33 19.72 -0.80 -3.31
CA ASP A 33 20.86 -0.03 -2.78
C ASP A 33 20.56 0.43 -1.36
N LEU A 34 21.60 0.49 -0.53
CA LEU A 34 21.58 1.01 0.83
C LEU A 34 22.60 2.13 0.96
N HIS A 35 22.13 3.31 1.35
CA HIS A 35 23.00 4.47 1.59
C HIS A 35 22.46 5.37 2.71
N SER A 36 23.30 6.27 3.21
CA SER A 36 22.91 7.33 4.13
C SER A 36 23.16 8.68 3.46
N GLU A 37 22.15 9.55 3.39
CA GLU A 37 22.29 10.90 2.80
C GLU A 37 23.01 11.86 3.77
N GLU A 38 22.89 11.62 5.07
CA GLU A 38 23.42 12.48 6.13
C GLU A 38 24.90 12.21 6.44
N ASN A 39 25.39 11.02 6.07
CA ASN A 39 26.76 10.61 6.35
C ASN A 39 27.51 10.21 5.07
N PRO A 40 28.35 11.09 4.50
CA PRO A 40 29.08 10.81 3.26
C PRO A 40 30.13 9.69 3.41
N ASN A 41 30.52 9.35 4.65
CA ASN A 41 31.45 8.25 4.93
C ASN A 41 30.74 6.90 5.09
N PHE A 42 29.40 6.88 5.03
CA PHE A 42 28.64 5.64 5.04
C PHE A 42 28.86 4.88 3.72
N PRO A 43 29.22 3.59 3.78
CA PRO A 43 29.47 2.79 2.58
C PRO A 43 28.21 2.71 1.70
N ASN A 44 28.37 3.00 0.41
CA ASN A 44 27.30 2.85 -0.56
C ASN A 44 27.21 1.39 -1.01
N PHE A 45 26.24 0.67 -0.46
CA PHE A 45 25.95 -0.70 -0.88
C PHE A 45 25.02 -0.63 -2.10
N LYS A 46 25.38 -1.33 -3.18
CA LYS A 46 24.66 -1.23 -4.46
C LYS A 46 24.23 -2.60 -4.95
N SER A 47 23.03 -2.64 -5.52
CA SER A 47 22.48 -3.78 -6.27
C SER A 47 22.50 -5.10 -5.50
N GLY A 48 22.20 -5.09 -4.20
CA GLY A 48 22.14 -6.30 -3.39
C GLY A 48 20.73 -6.88 -3.25
N ILE A 49 20.66 -8.03 -2.61
CA ILE A 49 19.42 -8.67 -2.18
C ILE A 49 19.10 -8.16 -0.78
N LEU A 50 17.90 -7.60 -0.61
CA LEU A 50 17.38 -7.18 0.68
C LEU A 50 16.38 -8.21 1.19
N ILE A 51 16.59 -8.71 2.39
CA ILE A 51 15.73 -9.68 3.07
C ILE A 51 15.20 -9.04 4.34
N LEU A 52 13.88 -8.97 4.48
CA LEU A 52 13.20 -8.55 5.69
C LEU A 52 12.89 -9.78 6.53
N THR A 53 13.39 -9.81 7.76
CA THR A 53 13.00 -10.79 8.77
C THR A 53 12.19 -10.10 9.86
N THR A 54 11.65 -10.92 10.76
CA THR A 54 11.02 -10.47 12.02
C THR A 54 11.95 -9.69 12.95
N HIS A 55 13.27 -9.78 12.77
CA HIS A 55 14.27 -9.22 13.69
C HIS A 55 15.19 -8.17 13.06
N ARG A 56 15.45 -8.24 11.75
CA ARG A 56 16.39 -7.35 11.06
C ARG A 56 16.11 -7.25 9.57
N LEU A 57 16.59 -6.17 8.98
CA LEU A 57 16.81 -6.06 7.54
C LEU A 57 18.21 -6.57 7.21
N LEU A 58 18.30 -7.52 6.30
CA LEU A 58 19.56 -8.10 5.83
C LEU A 58 19.81 -7.62 4.41
N TRP A 59 20.99 -7.08 4.16
CA TRP A 59 21.45 -6.77 2.81
C TRP A 59 22.63 -7.66 2.46
N ILE A 60 22.56 -8.33 1.32
CA ILE A 60 23.58 -9.26 0.83
C ILE A 60 24.03 -8.77 -0.55
N SER A 61 25.34 -8.63 -0.75
CA SER A 61 25.87 -8.22 -2.05
C SER A 61 25.60 -9.27 -3.12
N ASP A 62 25.29 -8.80 -4.32
CA ASP A 62 25.19 -9.63 -5.51
C ASP A 62 26.59 -9.94 -6.05
N SER A 63 27.27 -10.88 -5.38
CA SER A 63 28.60 -11.36 -5.71
C SER A 63 28.72 -12.85 -5.36
N ASP A 64 29.77 -13.52 -5.83
CA ASP A 64 29.96 -14.94 -5.59
C ASP A 64 29.88 -15.28 -4.09
N PRO A 65 29.28 -16.43 -3.70
CA PRO A 65 29.00 -16.77 -2.30
C PRO A 65 30.21 -16.69 -1.36
N GLY A 66 31.43 -16.92 -1.86
CA GLY A 66 32.68 -16.83 -1.09
C GLY A 66 33.20 -15.41 -0.85
N THR A 67 32.70 -14.41 -1.58
CA THR A 67 33.08 -12.99 -1.44
C THR A 67 31.89 -12.09 -1.08
N ALA A 68 30.70 -12.67 -0.93
CA ALA A 68 29.47 -11.98 -0.56
C ALA A 68 29.61 -11.25 0.77
N THR A 69 29.37 -9.94 0.74
CA THR A 69 29.29 -9.09 1.91
C THR A 69 27.83 -9.05 2.37
N ALA A 70 27.58 -9.46 3.60
CA ALA A 70 26.27 -9.34 4.23
C ALA A 70 26.31 -8.43 5.45
N VAL A 71 25.32 -7.55 5.53
CA VAL A 71 25.15 -6.59 6.63
C VAL A 71 23.71 -6.63 7.13
N ALA A 72 23.53 -6.30 8.40
CA ALA A 72 22.23 -6.29 9.05
C ALA A 72 21.92 -4.90 9.63
N VAL A 73 20.66 -4.49 9.53
CA VAL A 73 20.07 -3.40 10.32
C VAL A 73 19.06 -4.04 11.28
N PRO A 74 19.35 -4.10 12.60
CA PRO A 74 18.40 -4.61 13.59
C PRO A 74 17.11 -3.78 13.59
N LEU A 75 15.94 -4.42 13.54
CA LEU A 75 14.67 -3.70 13.64
C LEU A 75 14.51 -3.01 14.99
N ALA A 76 15.11 -3.57 16.04
CA ALA A 76 15.21 -2.96 17.38
C ALA A 76 15.92 -1.60 17.36
N ALA A 77 16.83 -1.36 16.41
CA ALA A 77 17.53 -0.10 16.27
C ALA A 77 16.76 0.93 15.45
N ILE A 78 15.63 0.56 14.83
CA ILE A 78 14.84 1.49 14.03
C ILE A 78 13.94 2.30 14.97
N ASN A 79 14.12 3.62 14.94
CA ASN A 79 13.33 4.57 15.70
C ASN A 79 12.06 4.99 14.95
N HIS A 80 12.17 5.20 13.63
CA HIS A 80 11.06 5.72 12.82
C HIS A 80 11.19 5.33 11.35
N ILE A 81 10.10 4.91 10.72
CA ILE A 81 10.02 4.66 9.28
C ILE A 81 9.28 5.83 8.63
N PHE A 82 9.88 6.49 7.65
CA PHE A 82 9.25 7.63 6.98
C PHE A 82 8.21 7.15 5.96
N SER A 83 7.06 7.83 5.91
CA SER A 83 6.05 7.61 4.87
C SER A 83 6.64 7.87 3.48
N LEU A 84 6.30 7.03 2.50
CA LEU A 84 6.70 7.25 1.11
C LEU A 84 6.07 8.54 0.60
N LYS A 85 6.91 9.47 0.13
CA LYS A 85 6.45 10.69 -0.51
C LYS A 85 5.94 10.32 -1.92
N LYS A 86 4.62 10.22 -2.08
CA LYS A 86 3.96 10.08 -3.40
C LYS A 86 4.00 11.44 -4.11
N SER A 87 5.18 11.84 -4.60
CA SER A 87 5.35 13.05 -5.42
C SER A 87 5.39 12.67 -6.90
N ILE A 88 4.88 13.54 -7.78
CA ILE A 88 4.95 13.38 -9.25
C ILE A 88 6.40 13.19 -9.73
N LYS A 89 7.40 13.79 -9.06
CA LYS A 89 8.83 13.56 -9.34
C LYS A 89 9.31 12.14 -8.98
N SER A 90 8.61 11.45 -8.09
CA SER A 90 8.90 10.08 -7.67
C SER A 90 8.38 9.03 -8.66
N MET A 91 7.55 9.38 -9.64
CA MET A 91 7.09 8.45 -10.68
C MET A 91 8.19 8.09 -11.70
N PHE A 92 9.21 8.95 -11.83
CA PHE A 92 10.34 8.75 -12.75
C PHE A 92 11.63 8.31 -12.04
N ALA A 93 11.57 8.13 -10.72
CA ALA A 93 12.70 7.76 -9.88
C ALA A 93 12.44 6.41 -9.20
N SER A 94 13.51 5.66 -8.94
CA SER A 94 13.45 4.44 -8.12
C SER A 94 12.80 4.74 -6.77
N PRO A 95 11.81 3.94 -6.30
CA PRO A 95 11.19 4.13 -5.00
C PRO A 95 12.23 4.16 -3.87
N ARG A 96 12.05 5.10 -2.93
CA ARG A 96 12.97 5.31 -1.81
C ARG A 96 12.23 5.10 -0.49
N ILE A 97 12.70 4.14 0.31
CA ILE A 97 12.21 3.93 1.68
C ILE A 97 13.26 4.51 2.60
N ARG A 98 12.88 5.49 3.42
CA ARG A 98 13.77 6.09 4.41
C ARG A 98 13.34 5.65 5.79
N PHE A 99 14.31 5.38 6.66
CA PHE A 99 14.05 5.12 8.07
C PHE A 99 15.21 5.64 8.90
N GLN A 100 14.88 6.02 10.14
CA GLN A 100 15.82 6.52 11.12
C GLN A 100 16.19 5.39 12.07
N VAL A 101 17.49 5.26 12.34
CA VAL A 101 18.06 4.27 13.25
C VAL A 101 18.84 4.94 14.38
N PHE A 102 18.86 4.28 15.53
CA PHE A 102 19.80 4.57 16.59
C PHE A 102 21.21 4.11 16.20
N ALA A 103 22.17 4.96 16.51
CA ALA A 103 23.58 4.71 16.29
C ALA A 103 24.38 5.03 17.54
N ALA A 104 25.41 4.24 17.79
CA ALA A 104 26.40 4.50 18.81
C ALA A 104 27.24 5.74 18.44
N PRO A 105 28.01 6.31 19.39
CA PRO A 105 28.85 7.49 19.14
C PRO A 105 29.90 7.31 18.03
N ASP A 106 30.30 6.07 17.76
CA ASP A 106 31.21 5.68 16.69
C ASP A 106 30.53 5.61 15.30
N GLY A 107 29.20 5.83 15.26
CA GLY A 107 28.37 5.81 14.06
C GLY A 107 27.82 4.43 13.70
N LYS A 108 28.13 3.38 14.47
CA LYS A 108 27.62 2.04 14.22
C LYS A 108 26.14 1.94 14.63
N VAL A 109 25.32 1.32 13.79
CA VAL A 109 23.90 1.10 14.11
C VAL A 109 23.76 0.14 15.28
N ASP A 110 23.10 0.62 16.34
CA ASP A 110 22.88 -0.11 17.58
C ASP A 110 21.60 0.38 18.27
N ALA A 111 20.81 -0.54 18.80
CA ALA A 111 19.54 -0.24 19.46
C ALA A 111 19.72 0.53 20.78
N GLY A 112 20.87 0.39 21.43
CA GLY A 112 21.23 1.16 22.62
C GLY A 112 21.86 2.53 22.33
N GLY A 113 21.98 2.90 21.05
CA GLY A 113 22.62 4.15 20.63
C GLY A 113 21.82 5.40 20.98
N SER A 114 22.51 6.51 21.24
CA SER A 114 21.89 7.82 21.53
C SER A 114 21.79 8.72 20.30
N ASN A 115 22.58 8.47 19.26
CA ASN A 115 22.58 9.27 18.05
C ASN A 115 21.55 8.73 17.06
N LEU A 116 21.04 9.60 16.19
CA LEU A 116 20.10 9.22 15.15
C LEU A 116 20.79 9.36 13.79
N ALA A 117 20.61 8.36 12.94
CA ALA A 117 21.09 8.37 11.56
C ALA A 117 19.96 7.94 10.62
N VAL A 118 19.85 8.58 9.46
CA VAL A 118 18.89 8.18 8.43
C VAL A 118 19.55 7.26 7.40
N ILE A 119 18.90 6.12 7.16
CA ILE A 119 19.26 5.16 6.13
C ILE A 119 18.16 5.17 5.06
N THR A 120 18.58 5.10 3.80
CA THR A 120 17.71 5.08 2.63
C THR A 120 17.92 3.79 1.85
N LEU A 121 16.83 3.06 1.61
CA LEU A 121 16.74 1.99 0.63
C LEU A 121 16.31 2.58 -0.69
N VAL A 122 17.04 2.28 -1.76
CA VAL A 122 16.64 2.63 -3.14
C VAL A 122 16.32 1.35 -3.88
N LEU A 123 15.06 1.18 -4.23
CA LEU A 123 14.55 -0.03 -4.87
C LEU A 123 14.70 0.10 -6.39
N ARG A 124 15.67 -0.61 -6.99
CA ARG A 124 15.89 -0.60 -8.45
C ARG A 124 15.37 -1.84 -9.16
N GLY A 125 15.18 -2.94 -8.42
CA GLY A 125 14.70 -4.20 -8.95
C GLY A 125 13.20 -4.23 -9.23
N LYS A 126 12.77 -5.30 -9.90
CA LYS A 126 11.34 -5.61 -10.05
C LYS A 126 10.85 -6.28 -8.78
N GLY A 127 9.80 -5.73 -8.17
CA GLY A 127 9.18 -6.29 -6.98
C GLY A 127 8.02 -5.43 -6.49
N ASP A 128 7.14 -6.03 -5.70
CA ASP A 128 6.05 -5.30 -5.05
C ASP A 128 6.58 -4.52 -3.84
N HIS A 129 7.10 -3.33 -4.14
CA HIS A 129 7.59 -2.39 -3.15
C HIS A 129 6.51 -1.90 -2.17
N GLU A 130 5.23 -1.81 -2.57
CA GLU A 130 4.16 -1.40 -1.66
C GLU A 130 3.88 -2.51 -0.64
N ALA A 131 3.79 -3.77 -1.09
CA ALA A 131 3.67 -4.92 -0.20
C ALA A 131 4.88 -5.06 0.76
N PHE A 132 6.10 -4.80 0.28
CA PHE A 132 7.29 -4.80 1.14
C PHE A 132 7.21 -3.76 2.24
N VAL A 133 6.78 -2.54 1.93
CA VAL A 133 6.63 -1.46 2.92
C VAL A 133 5.62 -1.85 3.99
N THR A 134 4.48 -2.42 3.60
CA THR A 134 3.46 -2.88 4.54
C THR A 134 4.04 -3.94 5.49
N LYS A 135 4.71 -4.97 4.95
CA LYS A 135 5.36 -6.01 5.76
C LYS A 135 6.47 -5.45 6.67
N PHE A 136 7.21 -4.45 6.21
CA PHE A 136 8.26 -3.81 7.00
C PHE A 136 7.68 -3.07 8.20
N TRP A 137 6.57 -2.34 8.01
CA TRP A 137 5.83 -1.71 9.10
C TRP A 137 5.26 -2.73 10.09
N GLU A 138 4.67 -3.82 9.59
CA GLU A 138 4.14 -4.89 10.42
C GLU A 138 5.24 -5.54 11.27
N ALA A 139 6.35 -5.94 10.65
CA ALA A 139 7.49 -6.54 11.35
C ALA A 139 8.08 -5.61 12.41
N TRP A 140 8.21 -4.31 12.10
CA TRP A 140 8.72 -3.33 13.06
C TRP A 140 7.75 -3.08 14.22
N ARG A 141 6.43 -3.05 13.98
CA ARG A 141 5.42 -2.91 15.04
C ARG A 141 5.26 -4.16 15.89
N ALA A 142 5.45 -5.34 15.30
CA ALA A 142 5.30 -6.62 15.99
C ALA A 142 6.37 -6.86 17.08
N ARG A 143 7.53 -6.19 16.98
CA ARG A 143 8.60 -6.22 18.01
C ARG A 143 8.98 -7.63 18.45
N ALA A 144 9.11 -8.55 17.50
CA ALA A 144 9.38 -9.97 17.79
C ALA A 144 10.62 -10.19 18.67
N TRP A 145 11.64 -9.32 18.51
CA TRP A 145 12.89 -9.32 19.28
C TRP A 145 12.73 -9.05 20.79
N GLU A 146 11.60 -8.49 21.23
CA GLU A 146 11.35 -8.23 22.66
C GLU A 146 10.87 -9.50 23.39
N SER A 147 10.29 -10.46 22.66
CA SER A 147 9.74 -11.68 23.27
C SER A 147 10.84 -12.63 23.78
N GLU A 148 12.05 -12.58 23.23
CA GLU A 148 13.14 -13.51 23.56
C GLU A 148 14.05 -13.05 24.71
N THR A 149 14.00 -11.79 25.13
CA THR A 149 14.88 -11.28 26.21
C THR A 149 14.46 -11.69 27.62
N SER A 150 13.37 -12.46 27.76
CA SER A 150 13.00 -13.08 29.03
C SER A 150 13.79 -14.37 29.29
N LYS A 151 15.09 -14.22 29.60
CA LYS A 151 15.86 -15.34 30.19
C LYS A 151 15.19 -15.79 31.50
N PRO A 152 14.92 -17.09 31.71
CA PRO A 152 14.48 -17.59 32.99
C PRO A 152 15.66 -17.48 33.97
N GLY A 153 15.46 -16.71 35.05
CA GLY A 153 16.42 -16.64 36.13
C GLY A 153 16.69 -18.03 36.68
N SER A 154 17.97 -18.38 36.71
CA SER A 154 18.51 -19.51 37.45
C SER A 154 18.17 -19.38 38.93
N SER A 155 17.19 -20.14 39.42
CA SER A 155 17.12 -20.49 40.84
C SER A 155 17.51 -21.95 40.99
N SER A 156 18.74 -22.12 41.47
CA SER A 156 19.28 -23.34 42.02
C SER A 156 18.29 -23.98 42.99
N GLY A 157 17.98 -25.25 42.76
CA GLY A 157 17.20 -26.06 43.68
C GLY A 157 17.86 -26.09 45.06
N THR A 158 17.05 -25.81 46.08
CA THR A 158 17.32 -26.28 47.44
C THR A 158 15.97 -26.69 48.04
N GLY A 159 15.89 -27.95 48.50
CA GLY A 159 14.67 -28.54 49.03
C GLY A 159 14.22 -27.90 50.35
N GLY A 160 12.93 -28.05 50.65
CA GLY A 160 12.35 -27.65 51.92
C GLY A 160 10.87 -28.02 52.00
N SER A 161 10.60 -29.18 52.60
CA SER A 161 9.29 -29.57 53.10
C SER A 161 8.80 -28.60 54.18
N GLY A 162 7.51 -28.21 54.17
CA GLY A 162 6.90 -27.51 55.29
C GLY A 162 5.54 -26.86 54.97
N SER A 163 4.48 -27.51 55.43
CA SER A 163 3.11 -26.99 55.51
C SER A 163 3.01 -25.72 56.38
N ARG A 164 2.13 -24.77 56.02
CA ARG A 164 1.12 -24.16 56.91
C ARG A 164 0.34 -23.00 56.28
N GLU A 165 -0.91 -22.93 56.68
CA GLU A 165 -1.99 -22.01 56.29
C GLU A 165 -1.78 -20.57 56.82
N GLY A 166 -2.38 -19.58 56.14
CA GLY A 166 -2.45 -18.19 56.60
C GLY A 166 -3.01 -17.22 55.55
N GLU A 167 -4.17 -16.67 55.86
CA GLU A 167 -5.12 -15.88 55.07
C GLU A 167 -4.70 -14.49 54.50
N SER A 168 -5.46 -14.08 53.47
CA SER A 168 -5.84 -12.70 53.05
C SER A 168 -5.02 -11.96 51.96
N GLY A 169 -5.74 -11.51 50.92
CA GLY A 169 -5.30 -10.44 50.01
C GLY A 169 -5.61 -10.65 48.52
N TRP A 170 -6.73 -10.11 48.05
CA TRP A 170 -7.18 -10.08 46.65
C TRP A 170 -6.20 -9.33 45.72
N SER A 171 -5.67 -9.98 44.67
CA SER A 171 -5.38 -9.37 43.36
C SER A 171 -5.02 -10.43 42.32
N SER A 172 -5.86 -10.51 41.31
CA SER A 172 -5.65 -11.20 40.04
C SER A 172 -4.35 -10.75 39.36
N ASN A 173 -3.43 -11.68 39.08
CA ASN A 173 -2.94 -11.89 37.72
C ASN A 173 -1.93 -13.05 37.61
N GLY A 174 -2.32 -14.03 36.79
CA GLY A 174 -1.39 -14.70 35.88
C GLY A 174 -0.40 -15.66 36.49
N LEU A 175 -0.90 -16.78 37.01
CA LEU A 175 -0.16 -18.04 37.03
C LEU A 175 0.41 -18.24 35.61
N ARG A 176 1.73 -18.09 35.44
CA ARG A 176 2.42 -18.27 34.17
C ARG A 176 2.35 -19.75 33.77
N LEU A 177 1.26 -20.11 33.09
CA LEU A 177 1.06 -21.44 32.51
C LEU A 177 1.81 -21.49 31.17
N ALA A 178 3.14 -21.59 31.24
CA ALA A 178 3.98 -21.82 30.06
C ALA A 178 3.92 -23.30 29.67
N GLY A 179 3.24 -23.59 28.54
CA GLY A 179 3.06 -24.91 27.94
C GLY A 179 2.17 -24.82 26.70
N VAL A 180 1.96 -25.92 25.98
CA VAL A 180 1.12 -25.98 24.75
C VAL A 180 -0.27 -25.35 24.95
N SER A 181 -0.81 -25.40 26.16
CA SER A 181 -2.07 -24.73 26.56
C SER A 181 -2.01 -23.20 26.51
N GLY A 182 -0.85 -22.57 26.71
CA GLY A 182 -0.65 -21.13 26.61
C GLY A 182 -0.58 -20.64 25.16
N ILE A 183 0.02 -21.43 24.26
CA ILE A 183 0.02 -21.15 22.81
C ILE A 183 -1.39 -21.30 22.25
N LEU A 184 -2.11 -22.38 22.61
CA LEU A 184 -3.51 -22.57 22.22
C LEU A 184 -4.41 -21.43 22.71
N ARG A 185 -4.18 -20.93 23.92
CA ARG A 185 -4.91 -19.78 24.46
C ARG A 185 -4.59 -18.49 23.71
N LYS A 186 -3.32 -18.23 23.39
CA LYS A 186 -2.93 -17.05 22.60
C LYS A 186 -3.50 -17.12 21.18
N GLU A 187 -3.49 -18.30 20.56
CA GLU A 187 -4.08 -18.52 19.25
C GLU A 187 -5.59 -18.26 19.31
N GLN A 188 -6.30 -18.84 20.27
CA GLN A 188 -7.72 -18.60 20.50
C GLN A 188 -8.04 -17.10 20.74
N GLU A 189 -7.24 -16.39 21.53
CA GLU A 189 -7.38 -14.94 21.76
C GLU A 189 -7.12 -14.12 20.47
N MET A 190 -6.21 -14.56 19.59
CA MET A 190 -6.03 -13.95 18.27
C MET A 190 -7.24 -14.20 17.36
N TRP A 191 -7.79 -15.42 17.36
CA TRP A 191 -9.02 -15.73 16.62
C TRP A 191 -10.19 -14.89 17.11
N GLU A 192 -10.39 -14.78 18.42
CA GLU A 192 -11.47 -13.98 19.03
C GLU A 192 -11.31 -12.48 18.74
N SER A 193 -10.09 -11.94 18.78
CA SER A 193 -9.85 -10.54 18.43
C SER A 193 -10.01 -10.26 16.93
N THR A 194 -9.61 -11.21 16.07
CA THR A 194 -9.81 -11.10 14.62
C THR A 194 -11.29 -11.21 14.25
N ASP A 195 -12.02 -12.13 14.87
CA ASP A 195 -13.46 -12.29 14.68
C ASP A 195 -14.23 -11.05 15.13
N LYS A 196 -13.86 -10.49 16.29
CA LYS A 196 -14.42 -9.22 16.76
C LYS A 196 -14.12 -8.07 15.79
N SER A 197 -12.88 -7.96 15.30
CA SER A 197 -12.50 -6.92 14.33
C SER A 197 -13.25 -7.08 12.99
N LEU A 198 -13.45 -8.31 12.54
CA LEU A 198 -14.23 -8.63 11.35
C LEU A 198 -15.71 -8.30 11.54
N GLN A 199 -16.27 -8.58 12.72
CA GLN A 199 -17.66 -8.25 13.05
C GLN A 199 -17.89 -6.74 13.18
N GLU A 200 -16.93 -6.00 13.76
CA GLU A 200 -16.92 -4.53 13.77
C GLU A 200 -16.84 -3.97 12.33
N ALA A 201 -15.97 -4.51 11.49
CA ALA A 201 -15.88 -4.12 10.08
C ALA A 201 -17.19 -4.41 9.30
N PHE A 202 -17.87 -5.52 9.57
CA PHE A 202 -19.17 -5.81 8.97
C PHE A 202 -20.27 -4.88 9.49
N GLN A 203 -20.25 -4.49 10.77
CA GLN A 203 -21.18 -3.49 11.29
C GLN A 203 -20.96 -2.12 10.65
N ASP A 204 -19.71 -1.70 10.49
CA ASP A 204 -19.35 -0.45 9.82
C ASP A 204 -19.75 -0.47 8.33
N LEU A 205 -19.53 -1.59 7.65
CA LEU A 205 -19.99 -1.79 6.27
C LEU A 205 -21.51 -1.69 6.20
N ASN A 206 -22.24 -2.30 7.13
CA ASN A 206 -23.69 -2.26 7.15
C ASN A 206 -24.22 -0.85 7.48
N ALA A 207 -23.55 -0.11 8.36
CA ALA A 207 -23.84 1.30 8.64
C ALA A 207 -23.59 2.17 7.39
N LEU A 208 -22.48 1.93 6.68
CA LEU A 208 -22.18 2.59 5.41
C LEU A 208 -23.22 2.25 4.34
N MET A 209 -23.60 0.98 4.19
CA MET A 209 -24.65 0.54 3.28
C MET A 209 -26.00 1.15 3.63
N SER A 210 -26.34 1.30 4.92
CA SER A 210 -27.55 1.99 5.35
C SER A 210 -27.53 3.47 4.95
N LYS A 211 -26.39 4.15 5.11
CA LYS A 211 -26.23 5.55 4.68
C LYS A 211 -26.26 5.71 3.17
N ALA A 212 -25.63 4.80 2.44
CA ALA A 212 -25.72 4.75 0.99
C ALA A 212 -27.17 4.51 0.54
N LYS A 213 -27.92 3.62 1.21
CA LYS A 213 -29.33 3.37 0.92
C LYS A 213 -30.21 4.58 1.19
N GLU A 214 -29.99 5.30 2.30
CA GLU A 214 -30.68 6.57 2.59
C GLU A 214 -30.40 7.61 1.50
N MET A 215 -29.15 7.73 1.05
CA MET A 215 -28.73 8.64 -0.01
C MET A 215 -29.35 8.27 -1.37
N VAL A 216 -29.38 6.97 -1.70
CA VAL A 216 -30.01 6.46 -2.93
C VAL A 216 -31.53 6.68 -2.90
N MET A 217 -32.20 6.40 -1.78
CA MET A 217 -33.64 6.67 -1.63
C MET A 217 -33.96 8.16 -1.74
N LEU A 218 -33.10 9.04 -1.21
CA LEU A 218 -33.24 10.48 -1.39
C LEU A 218 -33.09 10.88 -2.87
N ALA A 219 -32.08 10.34 -3.55
CA ALA A 219 -31.85 10.56 -4.97
C ALA A 219 -33.03 10.05 -5.82
N GLU A 220 -33.60 8.88 -5.50
CA GLU A 220 -34.76 8.32 -6.17
C GLU A 220 -36.03 9.13 -5.91
N LYS A 221 -36.22 9.66 -4.69
CA LYS A 221 -37.33 10.55 -4.34
C LYS A 221 -37.22 11.89 -5.06
N MET A 222 -36.00 12.44 -5.18
CA MET A 222 -35.72 13.63 -5.98
C MET A 222 -35.97 13.34 -7.47
N ARG A 223 -35.51 12.19 -7.97
CA ARG A 223 -35.77 11.73 -9.35
C ARG A 223 -37.26 11.59 -9.64
N GLN A 224 -38.04 11.02 -8.72
CA GLN A 224 -39.49 10.94 -8.85
C GLN A 224 -40.13 12.32 -8.87
N LYS A 225 -39.69 13.27 -8.02
CA LYS A 225 -40.14 14.66 -8.07
C LYS A 225 -39.75 15.40 -9.36
N LEU A 226 -38.65 15.02 -10.00
CA LEU A 226 -38.24 15.58 -11.30
C LEU A 226 -39.02 14.96 -12.48
N LEU A 227 -39.44 13.69 -12.37
CA LEU A 227 -40.26 13.00 -13.38
C LEU A 227 -41.76 13.30 -13.23
N SER A 228 -42.22 13.56 -12.02
CA SER A 228 -43.52 14.18 -11.76
C SER A 228 -43.39 15.69 -11.96
N GLY A 229 -43.23 16.08 -13.22
CA GLY A 229 -43.08 17.48 -13.63
C GLY A 229 -44.23 18.38 -13.13
N PRO A 230 -44.00 19.71 -13.08
CA PRO A 230 -45.02 20.66 -12.66
C PRO A 230 -46.22 20.56 -13.61
N THR A 231 -47.33 20.04 -13.09
CA THR A 231 -48.62 20.17 -13.74
C THR A 231 -49.04 21.64 -13.61
N THR A 232 -49.12 22.31 -14.76
CA THR A 232 -49.76 23.61 -15.04
C THR A 232 -49.14 24.84 -14.37
N GLN A 233 -48.40 25.66 -15.12
CA GLN A 233 -48.90 26.92 -15.72
C GLN A 233 -47.95 27.40 -16.84
N PRO A 234 -48.45 27.88 -18.00
CA PRO A 234 -47.64 28.48 -19.04
C PRO A 234 -47.46 29.97 -18.74
N GLY A 235 -46.26 30.40 -18.33
CA GLY A 235 -46.01 31.81 -18.10
C GLY A 235 -44.62 32.14 -17.56
N ALA A 236 -43.81 32.69 -18.46
CA ALA A 236 -42.72 33.64 -18.21
C ALA A 236 -41.41 33.18 -17.53
N ASN A 237 -40.34 33.37 -18.31
CA ASN A 237 -39.00 33.87 -17.96
C ASN A 237 -37.79 32.93 -18.03
N ASP A 238 -36.87 33.38 -18.88
CA ASP A 238 -35.56 32.91 -19.35
C ASP A 238 -34.47 32.72 -18.26
N GLU A 239 -34.81 32.53 -16.99
CA GLU A 239 -33.81 32.40 -15.91
C GLU A 239 -33.49 30.95 -15.51
N GLU A 240 -34.15 29.96 -16.13
CA GLU A 240 -34.10 28.54 -15.73
C GLU A 240 -33.02 27.70 -16.46
N MET A 241 -32.17 28.33 -17.29
CA MET A 241 -31.10 27.61 -18.01
C MET A 241 -29.80 27.49 -17.20
N GLY A 242 -29.56 28.38 -16.23
CA GLY A 242 -28.38 28.33 -15.35
C GLY A 242 -28.47 27.25 -14.26
N SER A 243 -29.66 27.06 -13.68
CA SER A 243 -29.91 26.07 -12.63
C SER A 243 -29.77 24.64 -13.13
N LYS A 244 -30.14 24.36 -14.39
CA LYS A 244 -30.03 23.03 -14.99
C LYS A 244 -28.57 22.64 -15.26
N GLN A 245 -27.72 23.60 -15.63
CA GLN A 245 -26.30 23.37 -15.92
C GLN A 245 -25.50 23.17 -14.64
N GLU A 246 -25.70 24.03 -13.63
CA GLU A 246 -25.07 23.93 -12.31
C GLU A 246 -25.52 22.67 -11.55
N MET A 247 -26.79 22.27 -11.71
CA MET A 247 -27.33 21.04 -11.13
C MET A 247 -26.79 19.77 -11.81
N GLN A 248 -26.48 19.84 -13.11
CA GLN A 248 -25.79 18.76 -13.84
C GLN A 248 -24.33 18.65 -13.39
N ASP A 249 -23.64 19.76 -13.17
CA ASP A 249 -22.26 19.78 -12.68
C ASP A 249 -22.15 19.23 -11.24
N TRP A 250 -23.12 19.54 -10.38
CA TRP A 250 -23.25 18.93 -9.06
C TRP A 250 -23.51 17.42 -9.13
N MET A 251 -24.32 16.94 -10.08
CA MET A 251 -24.63 15.53 -10.25
C MET A 251 -23.43 14.71 -10.75
N LEU A 252 -22.58 15.31 -11.59
CA LEU A 252 -21.30 14.73 -12.04
C LEU A 252 -20.28 14.65 -10.89
N SER A 253 -20.25 15.66 -10.03
CA SER A 253 -19.35 15.72 -8.86
C SER A 253 -19.70 14.69 -7.77
N VAL A 254 -20.96 14.24 -7.70
CA VAL A 254 -21.46 13.29 -6.66
C VAL A 254 -21.34 11.81 -7.09
N GLY A 255 -20.96 11.52 -8.34
CA GLY A 255 -20.61 10.14 -8.77
C GLY A 255 -21.76 9.12 -8.74
N ILE A 256 -23.02 9.57 -8.65
CA ILE A 256 -24.20 8.69 -8.74
C ILE A 256 -24.46 8.40 -10.22
N ALA A 257 -23.99 7.24 -10.67
CA ALA A 257 -24.27 6.69 -11.98
C ALA A 257 -25.78 6.38 -12.11
N SER A 258 -26.55 7.37 -12.58
CA SER A 258 -27.91 7.15 -13.04
C SER A 258 -27.87 6.50 -14.43
N PRO A 259 -28.70 5.48 -14.71
CA PRO A 259 -28.84 4.96 -16.07
C PRO A 259 -29.37 6.01 -17.06
N VAL A 260 -29.92 7.14 -16.57
CA VAL A 260 -30.46 8.25 -17.38
C VAL A 260 -29.40 9.33 -17.69
N THR A 261 -28.19 9.24 -17.11
CA THR A 261 -27.05 10.07 -17.54
C THR A 261 -26.20 9.37 -18.60
N LYS A 262 -26.46 8.09 -18.91
CA LYS A 262 -25.73 7.37 -19.96
C LYS A 262 -26.09 7.88 -21.36
N GLU A 263 -27.33 8.33 -21.60
CA GLU A 263 -27.70 8.88 -22.92
C GLU A 263 -27.38 10.37 -23.09
N SER A 264 -27.24 11.15 -22.02
CA SER A 264 -27.06 12.61 -22.09
C SER A 264 -25.65 13.08 -21.71
N ALA A 265 -25.13 12.64 -20.55
CA ALA A 265 -23.72 12.86 -20.18
C ALA A 265 -22.78 11.90 -20.93
N GLY A 266 -23.21 10.65 -21.13
CA GLY A 266 -22.52 9.71 -22.01
C GLY A 266 -22.48 10.21 -23.46
N ALA A 267 -23.54 10.83 -23.99
CA ALA A 267 -23.50 11.40 -25.35
C ALA A 267 -22.47 12.54 -25.49
N LEU A 268 -22.38 13.46 -24.52
CA LEU A 268 -21.35 14.51 -24.55
C LEU A 268 -19.95 13.95 -24.32
N TYR A 269 -19.81 12.96 -23.42
CA TYR A 269 -18.56 12.25 -23.20
C TYR A 269 -18.07 11.54 -24.47
N HIS A 270 -18.92 10.72 -25.09
CA HIS A 270 -18.57 10.01 -26.33
C HIS A 270 -18.37 10.97 -27.50
N GLN A 271 -19.06 12.12 -27.56
CA GLN A 271 -18.79 13.17 -28.55
C GLN A 271 -17.41 13.80 -28.38
N GLN A 272 -17.02 14.17 -27.15
CA GLN A 272 -15.69 14.72 -26.88
C GLN A 272 -14.60 13.67 -27.13
N LEU A 273 -14.83 12.44 -26.68
CA LEU A 273 -13.93 11.31 -26.91
C LEU A 273 -13.77 11.02 -28.41
N SER A 274 -14.85 11.07 -29.17
CA SER A 274 -14.86 10.93 -30.64
C SER A 274 -13.99 11.98 -31.33
N ARG A 275 -14.05 13.24 -30.91
CA ARG A 275 -13.19 14.31 -31.47
C ARG A 275 -11.72 14.10 -31.13
N GLN A 276 -11.41 13.80 -29.86
CA GLN A 276 -10.04 13.51 -29.43
C GLN A 276 -9.45 12.29 -30.14
N LEU A 277 -10.27 11.27 -30.36
CA LEU A 277 -9.86 10.08 -31.08
C LEU A 277 -9.60 10.38 -32.56
N ALA A 278 -10.39 11.26 -33.19
CA ALA A 278 -10.19 11.64 -34.60
C ALA A 278 -8.85 12.38 -34.80
N ASP A 279 -8.55 13.33 -33.92
CA ASP A 279 -7.26 14.05 -33.93
C ASP A 279 -6.08 13.10 -33.74
N PHE A 280 -6.23 12.12 -32.83
CA PHE A 280 -5.18 11.15 -32.56
C PHE A 280 -4.96 10.17 -33.72
N VAL A 281 -6.04 9.62 -34.30
CA VAL A 281 -5.98 8.53 -35.28
C VAL A 281 -5.42 8.99 -36.63
N LYS A 282 -5.44 10.27 -36.96
CA LYS A 282 -4.88 10.81 -38.21
C LYS A 282 -3.42 10.38 -38.45
N THR A 283 -2.55 10.57 -37.46
CA THR A 283 -1.11 10.24 -37.61
C THR A 283 -0.84 8.73 -37.71
N PRO A 284 -1.42 7.86 -36.86
CA PRO A 284 -1.34 6.40 -37.02
C PRO A 284 -1.94 5.89 -38.33
N LEU A 285 -3.05 6.47 -38.80
CA LEU A 285 -3.75 6.02 -39.99
C LEU A 285 -2.95 6.33 -41.28
N GLU A 286 -2.35 7.52 -41.38
CA GLU A 286 -1.45 7.88 -42.49
C GLU A 286 -0.23 6.94 -42.55
N LYS A 287 0.34 6.61 -41.38
CA LYS A 287 1.47 5.68 -41.28
C LYS A 287 1.11 4.23 -41.62
N ALA A 288 -0.14 3.83 -41.34
CA ALA A 288 -0.65 2.48 -41.60
C ALA A 288 -1.20 2.30 -43.02
N GLY A 289 -1.17 3.33 -43.87
CA GLY A 289 -1.64 3.25 -45.25
C GLY A 289 -3.16 3.35 -45.42
N GLY A 290 -3.85 4.02 -44.50
CA GLY A 290 -5.27 4.37 -44.62
C GLY A 290 -6.25 3.40 -43.97
N MET A 291 -5.77 2.32 -43.32
CA MET A 291 -6.61 1.42 -42.52
C MET A 291 -5.85 0.91 -41.30
N ILE A 292 -6.54 0.80 -40.16
CA ILE A 292 -5.97 0.25 -38.92
C ILE A 292 -7.07 -0.48 -38.13
N ASN A 293 -6.71 -1.58 -37.46
CA ASN A 293 -7.64 -2.41 -36.69
C ASN A 293 -8.06 -1.68 -35.40
N LEU A 294 -9.34 -1.77 -35.05
CA LEU A 294 -9.90 -1.13 -33.85
C LEU A 294 -9.16 -1.52 -32.56
N ILE A 295 -8.70 -2.77 -32.48
CA ILE A 295 -7.90 -3.29 -31.35
C ILE A 295 -6.55 -2.58 -31.25
N ASP A 296 -5.91 -2.28 -32.39
CA ASP A 296 -4.62 -1.60 -32.44
C ASP A 296 -4.78 -0.12 -32.09
N ILE A 297 -5.82 0.56 -32.57
CA ILE A 297 -6.15 1.93 -32.13
C ILE A 297 -6.40 1.95 -30.63
N TYR A 298 -7.19 1.02 -30.09
CA TYR A 298 -7.47 0.95 -28.67
C TYR A 298 -6.19 0.89 -27.83
N CYS A 299 -5.26 0.00 -28.22
CA CYS A 299 -3.97 -0.13 -27.57
C CYS A 299 -3.12 1.14 -27.71
N LEU A 300 -3.04 1.72 -28.91
CA LEU A 300 -2.25 2.92 -29.19
C LEU A 300 -2.77 4.14 -28.43
N PHE A 301 -4.08 4.34 -28.42
CA PHE A 301 -4.73 5.48 -27.78
C PHE A 301 -4.58 5.42 -26.25
N ASN A 302 -4.84 4.25 -25.64
CA ASN A 302 -4.64 4.07 -24.19
C ASN A 302 -3.17 4.15 -23.78
N ARG A 303 -2.25 3.67 -24.63
CA ARG A 303 -0.80 3.82 -24.43
C ARG A 303 -0.35 5.28 -24.50
N ALA A 304 -0.96 6.08 -25.39
CA ALA A 304 -0.65 7.50 -25.53
C ALA A 304 -1.24 8.35 -24.38
N ARG A 305 -2.41 7.99 -23.85
CA ARG A 305 -3.06 8.70 -22.73
C ARG A 305 -2.34 8.50 -21.39
N GLY A 306 -1.84 7.31 -21.10
CA GLY A 306 -1.06 7.00 -19.88
C GLY A 306 -1.87 6.93 -18.58
N THR A 307 -2.76 7.89 -18.33
CA THR A 307 -3.74 7.90 -17.23
C THR A 307 -5.15 8.13 -17.79
N GLU A 308 -6.19 7.73 -17.04
CA GLU A 308 -7.60 7.78 -17.49
C GLU A 308 -7.87 6.93 -18.75
N LEU A 309 -7.68 5.61 -18.58
CA LEU A 309 -7.91 4.63 -19.64
C LEU A 309 -9.38 4.60 -20.03
N ILE A 310 -9.63 4.43 -21.33
CA ILE A 310 -10.98 4.24 -21.85
C ILE A 310 -11.30 2.75 -21.96
N SER A 311 -12.57 2.40 -21.76
CA SER A 311 -13.03 1.03 -21.98
C SER A 311 -13.16 0.73 -23.49
N PRO A 312 -13.10 -0.55 -23.89
CA PRO A 312 -13.30 -0.93 -25.30
C PRO A 312 -14.67 -0.51 -25.84
N GLU A 313 -15.69 -0.51 -24.98
CA GLU A 313 -17.05 -0.10 -25.32
C GLU A 313 -17.11 1.40 -25.61
N ASP A 314 -16.44 2.23 -24.80
CA ASP A 314 -16.42 3.69 -25.00
C ASP A 314 -15.74 4.09 -26.31
N LEU A 315 -14.67 3.38 -26.69
CA LEU A 315 -13.99 3.57 -27.96
C LEU A 315 -14.91 3.22 -29.14
N LEU A 316 -15.64 2.11 -29.05
CA LEU A 316 -16.55 1.66 -30.09
C LEU A 316 -17.72 2.66 -30.27
N GLN A 317 -18.30 3.11 -29.15
CA GLN A 317 -19.34 4.14 -29.16
C GLN A 317 -18.82 5.45 -29.76
N ALA A 318 -17.60 5.88 -29.41
CA ALA A 318 -16.97 7.06 -29.99
C ALA A 318 -16.76 6.93 -31.51
N CYS A 319 -16.27 5.79 -32.00
CA CYS A 319 -16.11 5.55 -33.44
C CYS A 319 -17.46 5.53 -34.20
N SER A 320 -18.53 5.01 -33.58
CA SER A 320 -19.86 4.99 -34.22
C SER A 320 -20.45 6.39 -34.44
N ILE A 321 -19.97 7.39 -33.70
CA ILE A 321 -20.40 8.79 -33.83
C ILE A 321 -19.81 9.44 -35.09
N TRP A 322 -18.65 8.98 -35.58
CA TRP A 322 -18.04 9.48 -36.82
C TRP A 322 -18.90 9.26 -38.06
N GLU A 323 -19.80 8.27 -38.04
CA GLU A 323 -20.76 8.07 -39.15
C GLU A 323 -21.84 9.17 -39.17
N LYS A 324 -22.13 9.79 -38.01
CA LYS A 324 -23.21 10.76 -37.83
C LYS A 324 -22.74 12.22 -37.84
N PHE A 325 -21.50 12.45 -37.44
CA PHE A 325 -20.84 13.76 -37.51
C PHE A 325 -19.77 13.65 -38.59
N ASP A 326 -19.87 14.48 -39.63
CA ASP A 326 -18.89 14.55 -40.72
C ASP A 326 -17.56 15.11 -40.20
N VAL A 327 -16.82 14.28 -39.45
CA VAL A 327 -15.52 14.62 -38.90
C VAL A 327 -14.52 14.44 -40.03
N TYR A 328 -14.24 15.52 -40.75
CA TYR A 328 -13.19 15.54 -41.77
C TYR A 328 -11.85 15.15 -41.14
N ALA A 329 -11.35 13.98 -41.53
CA ALA A 329 -9.98 13.54 -41.30
C ALA A 329 -9.00 14.35 -42.15
#